data_AF-A0A7C3Y055-F1
#
_entry.id   AF-A0A7C3Y055-F1
#
_cell.length_a   1.000
_cell.length_b   1.000
_cell.length_c   1.000
_cell.angle_alpha   90.00
_cell.angle_beta   90.00
_cell.angle_gamma   90.00
#
_symmetry.space_group_name_H-M   'P 1'
#
loop_
_entity.id
_entity.type
_entity.pdbx_description
1 polymer ?
#
loop_
_entity_poly.entity_id
_entity_poly.type
_entity_poly.pdbx_seq_one_letter_code
_entity_poly.pdbx_strand_id
1 'polypeptide(L)'
;MKTVLYVESAPQAGGSTISLFQLLQHLDRQTFEPLVLLCASNPYAEQIASLGIRVLLTDKYCSLRTPAYPSALMQARASTW
;
A
#
# COMPACT_ATOMS: atom_id res chain seq x y z
N MET A 1 21.33 -0.20 8.91
CA MET A 1 20.12 -0.02 8.09
C MET A 1 18.95 -0.64 8.83
N LYS A 2 17.84 0.08 9.03
CA LYS A 2 16.66 -0.44 9.74
C LYS A 2 15.54 -0.68 8.75
N THR A 3 14.99 -1.89 8.73
CA THR A 3 13.83 -2.20 7.88
C THR A 3 12.56 -1.67 8.53
N VAL A 4 11.75 -0.95 7.76
CA VAL A 4 10.46 -0.40 8.21
C VAL A 4 9.37 -0.92 7.29
N LEU A 5 8.39 -1.62 7.86
CA LEU A 5 7.21 -2.08 7.13
C LEU A 5 6.13 -0.99 7.14
N TYR A 6 5.80 -0.47 5.97
CA TYR A 6 4.64 0.38 5.75
C TYR A 6 3.46 -0.48 5.31
N VAL A 7 2.32 -0.33 5.97
CA VAL A 7 1.11 -1.08 5.65
C VAL A 7 0.06 -0.11 5.13
N GLU A 8 -0.33 -0.26 3.87
CA GLU A 8 -1.47 0.43 3.27
C GLU A 8 -2.66 -0.54 3.22
N SER A 9 -3.70 -0.18 3.97
CA SER A 9 -4.92 -0.97 4.10
C SER A 9 -6.06 -0.49 3.21
N ALA A 10 -5.90 0.66 2.55
CA ALA A 10 -6.91 1.24 1.69
C ALA A 10 -7.12 0.36 0.44
N PRO A 11 -8.38 0.07 0.07
CA PRO A 11 -8.72 -0.77 -1.07
C PRO A 11 -8.62 -0.03 -2.41
N GLN A 12 -8.48 1.28 -2.35
CA GLN A 12 -8.43 2.20 -3.47
C GLN A 12 -7.42 3.28 -3.12
N ALA A 13 -6.83 3.89 -4.15
CA ALA A 13 -5.96 5.04 -3.94
C ALA A 13 -6.74 6.20 -3.32
N GLY A 14 -6.25 6.67 -2.19
CA GLY A 14 -6.76 7.86 -1.51
C GLY A 14 -5.62 8.70 -0.94
N GLY A 15 -5.97 9.67 -0.09
CA GLY A 15 -4.97 10.55 0.53
C GLY A 15 -3.85 9.80 1.25
N SER A 16 -4.18 8.72 1.98
CA SER A 16 -3.18 7.88 2.66
C SER A 16 -2.16 7.26 1.69
N THR A 17 -2.65 6.73 0.56
CA THR A 17 -1.82 6.08 -0.46
C THR A 17 -0.90 7.09 -1.14
N ILE A 18 -1.43 8.27 -1.46
CA ILE A 18 -0.66 9.36 -2.06
C ILE A 18 0.42 9.85 -1.07
N SER A 19 0.07 10.05 0.19
CA SER A 19 1.02 10.45 1.23
C SER A 19 2.11 9.41 1.45
N LEU A 20 1.76 8.12 1.47
CA LEU A 20 2.74 7.04 1.54
C LEU A 20 3.70 7.09 0.35
N PHE A 21 3.19 7.24 -0.87
CA PHE A 21 4.03 7.33 -2.07
C PHE A 21 5.00 8.52 -2.01
N GLN A 22 4.52 9.70 -1.63
CA GLN A 22 5.35 10.90 -1.49
C GLN A 22 6.42 10.74 -0.41
N LEU A 23 6.09 10.10 0.71
CA LEU A 23 7.05 9.77 1.77
C LEU A 23 8.15 8.84 1.23
N LEU A 24 7.77 7.79 0.52
CA LEU A 24 8.71 6.79 -0.01
C LEU A 24 9.66 7.38 -1.07
N GLN A 25 9.22 8.36 -1.86
CA GLN A 25 10.08 9.06 -2.82
C GLN A 25 11.25 9.80 -2.17
N HIS A 26 11.05 10.32 -0.96
CA HIS A 26 12.01 11.20 -0.28
C HIS A 26 12.59 10.57 0.99
N LEU A 27 12.30 9.29 1.24
CA LEU A 27 12.81 8.57 2.40
C LEU A 27 14.34 8.49 2.33
N ASP A 28 15.01 8.76 3.45
CA ASP A 28 16.44 8.53 3.56
C ASP A 28 16.75 7.02 3.52
N ARG A 29 17.09 6.54 2.32
CA ARG A 29 17.40 5.14 2.04
C ARG A 29 18.79 4.69 2.51
N GLN A 30 19.63 5.61 3.01
CA GLN A 30 20.89 5.23 3.66
C GLN A 30 20.64 4.77 5.10
N THR A 31 19.60 5.30 5.73
CA THR A 31 19.22 4.96 7.11
C THR A 31 18.15 3.86 7.17
N PHE A 32 17.13 3.95 6.31
CA PHE A 32 15.95 3.08 6.34
C PHE A 32 15.80 2.24 5.08
N GLU A 33 15.40 0.98 5.26
CA GLU A 33 15.01 0.07 4.18
C GLU A 33 13.49 -0.08 4.18
N PRO A 34 12.76 0.60 3.28
CA PRO A 34 11.31 0.46 3.23
C PRO A 34 10.90 -0.90 2.66
N LEU A 35 9.92 -1.52 3.30
CA LEU A 35 9.13 -2.62 2.78
C LEU A 35 7.67 -2.18 2.80
N VAL A 36 6.93 -2.41 1.71
CA VAL A 36 5.52 -2.01 1.63
C VAL A 36 4.63 -3.24 1.54
N LEU A 37 3.59 -3.30 2.37
CA LEU A 37 2.48 -4.25 2.24
C LEU A 37 1.24 -3.49 1.77
N LEU A 38 0.70 -3.88 0.62
CA LEU A 38 -0.59 -3.40 0.12
C LEU A 38 -1.65 -4.47 0.39
N CYS A 39 -2.67 -4.12 1.16
CA CYS A 39 -3.67 -5.08 1.64
C CYS A 39 -4.83 -5.35 0.67
N ALA A 40 -4.75 -4.74 -0.51
CA ALA A 40 -5.69 -4.86 -1.62
C ALA A 40 -4.94 -4.51 -2.92
N SER A 41 -5.53 -4.85 -4.07
CA SER A 41 -5.06 -4.32 -5.34
C SER A 41 -5.08 -2.79 -5.27
N ASN A 42 -3.95 -2.16 -5.58
CA ASN A 42 -3.78 -0.72 -5.45
C ASN A 42 -3.01 -0.20 -6.67
N PRO A 43 -3.50 0.86 -7.34
CA PRO A 43 -2.89 1.36 -8.56
C PRO A 43 -1.53 2.04 -8.33
N TYR A 44 -1.00 2.08 -7.10
CA TYR A 44 0.35 2.55 -6.77
C TYR A 44 1.37 1.42 -6.62
N ALA A 45 0.98 0.14 -6.75
CA ALA A 45 1.89 -0.99 -6.60
C ALA A 45 3.11 -0.87 -7.53
N GLU A 46 2.87 -0.59 -8.81
CA GLU A 46 3.93 -0.44 -9.82
C GLU A 46 4.77 0.83 -9.59
N GLN A 47 4.14 1.96 -9.24
CA GLN A 47 4.84 3.21 -8.96
C GLN A 47 5.74 3.07 -7.73
N ILE A 48 5.32 2.35 -6.70
CA ILE A 48 6.16 2.09 -5.52
C ILE A 48 7.31 1.14 -5.89
N ALA A 49 7.02 0.08 -6.65
CA ALA A 49 8.05 -0.85 -7.11
C ALA A 49 9.10 -0.16 -8.00
N SER A 50 8.71 0.80 -8.84
CA SER A 50 9.64 1.56 -9.70
C SER A 50 10.60 2.47 -8.93
N LEU A 51 10.30 2.78 -7.66
CA LEU A 51 11.26 3.42 -6.75
C LEU A 51 12.37 2.45 -6.31
N GLY A 52 12.33 1.17 -6.69
CA GLY A 52 13.24 0.12 -6.21
C GLY A 52 12.89 -0.40 -4.82
N ILE A 53 11.63 -0.20 -4.40
CA ILE A 53 11.13 -0.63 -3.09
C ILE A 53 10.41 -1.96 -3.24
N ARG A 54 10.68 -2.89 -2.33
CA ARG A 54 9.97 -4.18 -2.33
C ARG A 54 8.52 -3.97 -1.91
N VAL A 55 7.61 -4.49 -2.73
CA VAL A 55 6.16 -4.46 -2.48
C VAL A 55 5.67 -5.90 -2.27
N LEU A 56 4.93 -6.10 -1.19
CA LEU A 56 4.18 -7.31 -0.90
C LEU A 56 2.71 -7.01 -1.14
N LEU A 57 2.04 -7.91 -1.86
CA LEU A 57 0.61 -7.88 -2.06
C LEU A 57 -0.02 -9.01 -1.25
N THR A 58 -1.15 -8.73 -0.62
CA THR A 58 -2.00 -9.75 0.00
C THR A 58 -3.39 -9.68 -0.59
N ASP A 59 -3.99 -10.84 -0.80
CA ASP A 59 -5.39 -11.02 -1.20
C ASP A 59 -6.35 -10.80 -0.01
N LYS A 60 -5.81 -10.63 1.20
CA LYS A 60 -6.54 -10.42 2.45
C LYS A 60 -6.40 -8.99 2.95
N TYR A 61 -7.52 -8.42 3.37
CA TYR A 61 -7.56 -7.16 4.10
C TYR A 61 -6.78 -7.27 5.42
N CYS A 62 -5.84 -6.35 5.67
CA CYS A 62 -5.02 -6.39 6.89
C CYS A 62 -5.73 -5.89 8.15
N SER A 63 -6.92 -5.29 8.02
CA SER A 63 -7.75 -4.88 9.17
C SER A 63 -9.05 -5.68 9.21
N LEU A 64 -9.26 -6.40 10.33
CA LEU A 64 -10.54 -7.00 10.68
C LEU A 64 -11.46 -6.01 11.43
N ARG A 65 -10.95 -4.84 11.83
CA ARG A 65 -11.63 -3.88 12.73
C ARG A 65 -12.13 -2.61 12.06
N THR A 66 -12.20 -2.55 10.73
CA THR A 66 -12.78 -1.40 10.04
C THR A 66 -13.83 -1.84 9.04
N PRO A 67 -15.13 -1.87 9.42
CA PRO A 67 -16.22 -1.92 8.46
C PRO A 67 -16.42 -0.53 7.86
N ALA A 68 -15.40 0.03 7.22
CA ALA A 68 -15.61 1.15 6.31
C ALA A 68 -15.86 0.53 4.93
N TYR A 69 -17.15 0.30 4.67
CA TYR A 69 -17.73 -0.02 3.37
C TYR A 69 -17.57 -1.45 2.82
N PRO A 70 -18.59 -2.31 3.02
CA PRO A 70 -18.83 -3.47 2.16
C PRO A 70 -18.80 -3.11 0.67
N SER A 71 -19.20 -1.90 0.29
CA SER A 71 -19.13 -1.42 -1.10
C SER A 71 -17.70 -1.18 -1.59
N ALA A 72 -16.77 -0.73 -0.75
CA ALA A 72 -15.36 -0.54 -1.14
C ALA A 72 -14.67 -1.89 -1.33
N LEU A 73 -14.98 -2.88 -0.48
CA LEU A 73 -14.55 -4.28 -0.63
C LEU A 73 -15.14 -4.93 -1.90
N MET A 74 -16.43 -4.70 -2.17
CA MET A 74 -17.09 -5.16 -3.40
C MET A 74 -16.49 -4.51 -4.66
N GLN A 75 -16.23 -3.20 -4.62
CA GLN A 75 -15.60 -2.48 -5.73
C GLN A 75 -14.17 -2.93 -5.96
N ALA A 76 -13.36 -3.11 -4.91
CA ALA A 76 -12.00 -3.63 -5.05
C ALA A 76 -11.95 -5.06 -5.62
N ARG A 77 -12.90 -5.92 -5.25
CA ARG A 77 -13.05 -7.26 -5.83
C ARG A 77 -13.52 -7.25 -7.29
N ALA A 78 -14.31 -6.25 -7.68
CA ALA A 78 -14.77 -6.05 -9.05
C ALA A 78 -13.76 -5.28 -9.92
N SER A 79 -12.76 -4.66 -9.30
CA SER A 79 -11.67 -3.94 -9.99
C SER A 79 -10.66 -4.96 -10.50
N THR A 80 -10.90 -5.47 -11.70
CA THR A 80 -9.91 -6.26 -12.44
C THR A 80 -8.80 -5.34 -12.93
N TRP A 81 -7.77 -5.18 -12.11
CA TRP A 81 -6.43 -4.77 -12.51
C TRP A 81 -5.46 -5.84 -12.03
#